data_AF-A0A0S4LFC6-F1
#
_entry.id   AF-A0A0S4LFC6-F1
#
_cell.length_a   1.000
_cell.length_b   1.000
_cell.length_c   1.000
_cell.angle_alpha   90.00
_cell.angle_beta   90.00
_cell.angle_gamma   90.00
#
_symmetry.space_group_name_H-M   'P 1'
#
loop_
_entity.id
_entity.type
_entity.pdbx_description
1 polymer ?
#
loop_
_entity_poly.entity_id
_entity_poly.type
_entity_poly.pdbx_seq_one_letter_code
_entity_poly.pdbx_strand_id
1 'polypeptide(L)'
;MTSHQQQAVPFAAQAIPFDEFLASGKLPDGYLNSEYVAQQFVERLVHYILSVPSGSYSMAQLSQLLEQLDPRTQVFFFKRLKETSPDCLKDFASLYYGFMNEFHSLLFT
;
A
#
# COMPACT_ATOMS: atom_id res chain seq x y z
N MET A 1 -35.48 -3.24 -23.74
CA MET A 1 -34.24 -4.04 -23.73
C MET A 1 -33.48 -3.65 -22.48
N THR A 2 -33.47 -4.53 -21.48
CA THR A 2 -32.85 -4.31 -20.16
C THR A 2 -31.33 -4.38 -20.32
N SER A 3 -30.65 -3.23 -20.25
CA SER A 3 -29.19 -3.20 -20.12
C SER A 3 -28.80 -3.93 -18.84
N HIS A 4 -28.17 -5.08 -18.97
CA HIS A 4 -27.48 -5.73 -17.87
C HIS A 4 -26.34 -4.79 -17.46
N GLN A 5 -26.55 -4.00 -16.41
CA GLN A 5 -25.45 -3.41 -15.67
C GLN A 5 -24.64 -4.59 -15.12
N GLN A 6 -23.57 -4.98 -15.83
CA GLN A 6 -22.51 -5.78 -15.25
C GLN A 6 -22.04 -5.02 -14.01
N GLN A 7 -22.47 -5.46 -12.83
CA GLN A 7 -21.98 -4.94 -11.56
C GLN A 7 -20.46 -5.13 -11.59
N ALA A 8 -19.73 -4.03 -11.78
CA ALA A 8 -18.29 -4.02 -11.67
C ALA A 8 -17.93 -4.60 -10.30
N VAL A 9 -17.10 -5.66 -10.28
CA VAL A 9 -16.65 -6.28 -9.05
C VAL A 9 -16.00 -5.20 -8.18
N PRO A 10 -16.42 -5.00 -6.92
CA PRO A 10 -15.84 -3.98 -6.07
C PRO A 10 -14.34 -4.24 -5.92
N PHE A 11 -13.53 -3.17 -5.85
CA PHE A 11 -12.06 -3.28 -5.77
C PHE A 11 -11.59 -4.23 -4.65
N ALA A 12 -12.31 -4.23 -3.52
CA ALA A 12 -12.07 -5.15 -2.41
C ALA A 12 -12.13 -6.64 -2.78
N ALA A 13 -12.90 -7.00 -3.81
CA ALA A 13 -13.07 -8.38 -4.29
C ALA A 13 -12.20 -8.70 -5.52
N GLN A 14 -11.39 -7.76 -6.01
CA GLN A 14 -10.48 -7.99 -7.14
C GLN A 14 -9.17 -8.64 -6.67
N ALA A 15 -8.52 -9.46 -7.50
CA ALA A 15 -7.14 -9.91 -7.21
C ALA A 15 -6.17 -8.76 -7.51
N ILE A 16 -5.24 -8.48 -6.59
CA ILE A 16 -4.21 -7.45 -6.77
C ILE A 16 -2.87 -8.15 -6.98
N PRO A 17 -2.19 -7.95 -8.12
CA PRO A 17 -0.90 -8.58 -8.42
C PRO A 17 0.24 -7.83 -7.70
N PHE A 18 0.32 -7.96 -6.38
CA PHE A 18 1.29 -7.25 -5.57
C PHE A 18 2.74 -7.63 -5.89
N ASP A 19 3.01 -8.87 -6.30
CA ASP A 19 4.33 -9.30 -6.75
C ASP A 19 4.79 -8.50 -7.99
N GLU A 20 3.90 -8.30 -8.96
CA GLU A 20 4.18 -7.51 -10.16
C GLU A 20 4.40 -6.03 -9.83
N PHE A 21 3.57 -5.47 -8.94
CA PHE A 21 3.69 -4.07 -8.52
C PHE A 21 4.96 -3.83 -7.71
N LEU A 22 5.36 -4.75 -6.84
CA LEU A 22 6.62 -4.69 -6.11
C LEU A 22 7.82 -4.88 -7.05
N ALA A 23 7.74 -5.81 -8.00
CA ALA A 23 8.83 -6.05 -8.96
C ALA A 23 9.06 -4.87 -9.91
N SER A 24 7.99 -4.23 -10.37
CA SER A 24 8.06 -3.07 -11.27
C SER A 24 8.26 -1.73 -10.54
N GLY A 25 7.90 -1.66 -9.26
CA GLY A 25 7.87 -0.42 -8.47
C GLY A 25 6.84 0.59 -8.99
N LYS A 26 5.85 0.16 -9.78
CA LYS A 26 4.90 1.04 -10.46
C LYS A 26 3.47 0.57 -10.31
N LEU A 27 2.57 1.54 -10.20
CA LEU A 27 1.13 1.32 -10.30
C LEU A 27 0.63 1.80 -11.67
N PRO A 28 -0.42 1.18 -12.24
CA PRO A 28 -1.05 1.69 -13.44
C PRO A 28 -1.58 3.12 -13.24
N ASP A 29 -1.55 3.92 -14.29
CA ASP A 29 -2.13 5.28 -14.25
C ASP A 29 -3.61 5.25 -13.86
N GLY A 30 -3.96 6.10 -12.89
CA GLY A 30 -5.33 6.16 -12.36
C GLY A 30 -5.77 4.92 -11.57
N TYR A 31 -4.85 4.02 -11.20
CA TYR A 31 -5.19 2.83 -10.41
C TYR A 31 -5.75 3.20 -9.02
N LEU A 32 -5.19 4.22 -8.38
CA LEU A 32 -5.67 4.77 -7.10
C LEU A 32 -6.51 6.03 -7.33
N ASN A 33 -7.61 5.88 -8.08
CA ASN A 33 -8.47 7.00 -8.49
C ASN A 33 -9.39 7.58 -7.37
N SER A 34 -9.42 6.97 -6.20
CA SER A 34 -10.27 7.40 -5.09
C SER A 34 -9.68 7.02 -3.74
N GLU A 35 -10.04 7.77 -2.70
CA GLU A 35 -9.59 7.50 -1.32
C GLU A 35 -9.98 6.10 -0.86
N TYR A 36 -11.18 5.62 -1.24
CA TYR A 36 -11.61 4.26 -0.93
C TYR A 36 -10.68 3.20 -1.54
N VAL A 37 -10.33 3.34 -2.83
CA VAL A 37 -9.43 2.40 -3.52
C VAL A 37 -8.03 2.45 -2.93
N ALA A 38 -7.52 3.65 -2.61
CA ALA A 38 -6.22 3.82 -1.96
C ALA A 38 -6.18 3.15 -0.58
N GLN A 39 -7.21 3.32 0.24
CA GLN A 39 -7.30 2.66 1.56
C GLN A 39 -7.35 1.13 1.42
N GLN A 40 -8.21 0.61 0.55
CA GLN A 40 -8.32 -0.84 0.32
C GLN A 40 -7.04 -1.44 -0.25
N PHE A 41 -6.34 -0.70 -1.13
CA PHE A 41 -5.04 -1.11 -1.64
C PHE A 41 -4.02 -1.23 -0.51
N VAL A 42 -3.92 -0.21 0.34
CA VAL A 42 -2.97 -0.20 1.47
C VAL A 42 -3.26 -1.31 2.47
N GLU A 43 -4.51 -1.50 2.86
CA GLU A 43 -4.88 -2.58 3.80
C GLU A 43 -4.41 -3.93 3.26
N ARG A 44 -4.68 -4.19 1.98
CA ARG A 44 -4.30 -5.45 1.34
C ARG A 44 -2.80 -5.57 1.10
N LEU A 45 -2.11 -4.46 0.83
CA LEU A 45 -0.66 -4.43 0.71
C LEU A 45 -0.01 -4.80 2.05
N VAL A 46 -0.48 -4.23 3.17
CA VAL A 46 -0.02 -4.57 4.53
C VAL A 46 -0.23 -6.05 4.80
N HIS A 47 -1.42 -6.59 4.49
CA HIS A 47 -1.66 -8.03 4.64
C HIS A 47 -0.73 -8.88 3.77
N TYR A 48 -0.48 -8.47 2.52
CA TYR A 48 0.43 -9.17 1.62
C TYR A 48 1.86 -9.20 2.18
N ILE A 49 2.43 -8.04 2.55
CA ILE A 49 3.82 -7.96 3.02
C ILE A 49 4.08 -8.71 4.33
N LEU A 50 3.05 -8.88 5.16
CA LEU A 50 3.11 -9.63 6.43
C LEU A 50 2.86 -11.13 6.26
N SER A 51 2.25 -11.56 5.15
CA SER A 51 1.90 -12.96 4.90
C SER A 51 2.88 -13.70 4.01
N VAL A 52 3.58 -12.99 3.12
CA VAL A 52 4.58 -13.61 2.25
C VAL A 52 5.89 -13.92 3.01
N PRO A 53 6.62 -14.98 2.63
CA PRO A 53 7.90 -15.29 3.24
C PRO A 53 8.92 -14.15 3.11
N SER A 54 9.80 -14.02 4.10
CA SER A 54 10.92 -13.08 4.05
C SER A 54 11.75 -13.28 2.77
N GLY A 55 12.07 -12.19 2.08
CA GLY A 55 12.80 -12.22 0.81
C GLY A 55 11.93 -12.32 -0.45
N SER A 56 10.61 -12.42 -0.32
CA SER A 56 9.68 -12.37 -1.47
C SER A 56 9.68 -11.01 -2.20
N TYR A 57 10.14 -9.96 -1.50
CA TYR A 57 10.43 -8.64 -2.05
C TYR A 57 11.60 -8.04 -1.25
N SER A 58 12.28 -7.07 -1.85
CA SER A 58 13.30 -6.26 -1.19
C SER A 58 12.71 -4.96 -0.62
N MET A 59 13.36 -4.39 0.39
CA MET A 59 12.95 -3.08 0.93
C MET A 59 13.02 -1.96 -0.11
N ALA A 60 13.92 -2.06 -1.10
CA ALA A 60 14.00 -1.10 -2.20
C ALA A 60 12.76 -1.17 -3.11
N GLN A 61 12.29 -2.38 -3.42
CA GLN A 61 11.05 -2.59 -4.20
C GLN A 61 9.82 -2.05 -3.47
N LEU A 62 9.73 -2.30 -2.16
CA LEU A 62 8.64 -1.74 -1.36
C LEU A 62 8.71 -0.21 -1.31
N SER A 63 9.91 0.36 -1.11
CA SER A 63 10.11 1.81 -1.11
C SER A 63 9.62 2.44 -2.42
N GLN A 64 10.04 1.89 -3.57
CA GLN A 64 9.66 2.38 -4.89
C GLN A 64 8.15 2.35 -5.11
N LEU A 65 7.49 1.28 -4.65
CA LEU A 65 6.03 1.19 -4.75
C LEU A 65 5.34 2.22 -3.84
N LEU A 66 5.84 2.43 -2.61
CA LEU A 66 5.29 3.43 -1.69
C LEU A 66 5.45 4.86 -2.22
N GLU A 67 6.53 5.17 -2.94
CA GLU A 67 6.74 6.46 -3.60
C GLU A 67 5.67 6.78 -4.67
N GLN A 68 4.95 5.78 -5.19
CA GLN A 68 3.81 5.99 -6.11
C GLN A 68 2.53 6.40 -5.39
N LEU A 69 2.47 6.23 -4.07
CA LEU A 69 1.30 6.59 -3.26
C LEU A 69 1.37 8.06 -2.89
N ASP A 70 0.21 8.71 -2.73
CA ASP A 70 0.19 10.06 -2.17
C ASP A 70 0.64 10.03 -0.68
N PRO A 71 1.15 11.16 -0.15
CA PRO A 71 1.64 11.27 1.22
C PRO A 71 0.70 10.74 2.31
N ARG A 72 -0.62 10.96 2.18
CA ARG A 72 -1.59 10.53 3.20
C ARG A 72 -1.74 9.01 3.17
N THR A 73 -1.75 8.43 1.98
CA THR A 73 -1.82 6.98 1.78
C THR A 73 -0.54 6.28 2.27
N GLN A 74 0.63 6.89 2.09
CA GLN A 74 1.89 6.39 2.66
C GLN A 74 1.87 6.39 4.20
N VAL A 75 1.42 7.49 4.82
CA VAL A 75 1.23 7.57 6.27
C VAL A 75 0.26 6.49 6.76
N PHE A 76 -0.84 6.29 6.04
CA PHE A 76 -1.83 5.27 6.35
C PHE A 76 -1.23 3.86 6.30
N PHE A 77 -0.34 3.58 5.34
CA PHE A 77 0.39 2.30 5.27
C PHE A 77 1.19 2.04 6.54
N PHE A 78 2.01 2.98 7.00
CA PHE A 78 2.80 2.79 8.21
C PHE A 78 1.94 2.69 9.47
N LYS A 79 0.85 3.45 9.53
CA LYS A 79 -0.13 3.35 10.62
C LYS A 79 -0.73 1.94 10.66
N ARG A 80 -1.21 1.43 9.52
CA ARG A 80 -1.78 0.08 9.42
C ARG A 80 -0.76 -0.99 9.72
N LEU A 81 0.45 -0.89 9.19
CA LEU A 81 1.53 -1.83 9.47
C LEU A 81 1.83 -1.92 10.97
N LYS A 82 1.94 -0.77 11.66
CA LYS A 82 2.14 -0.69 13.11
C LYS A 82 0.96 -1.28 13.90
N GLU A 83 -0.27 -1.03 13.45
CA GLU A 83 -1.50 -1.57 14.08
C GLU A 83 -1.58 -3.10 13.91
N THR A 84 -1.21 -3.63 12.75
CA THR A 84 -1.31 -5.07 12.45
C THR A 84 -0.16 -5.88 13.05
N SER A 85 1.07 -5.36 13.01
CA SER A 85 2.24 -6.05 13.58
C SER A 85 3.26 -5.04 14.11
N PRO A 86 3.24 -4.70 15.41
CA PRO A 86 4.17 -3.76 15.99
C PRO A 86 5.62 -4.28 15.99
N ASP A 87 5.83 -5.59 16.02
CA ASP A 87 7.16 -6.22 15.98
C ASP A 87 7.83 -6.07 14.61
N CYS A 88 7.05 -6.17 13.52
CA CYS A 88 7.57 -6.00 12.16
C CYS A 88 8.03 -4.56 11.90
N LEU A 89 7.55 -3.56 12.63
CA LEU A 89 7.97 -2.17 12.46
C LEU A 89 9.50 -2.00 12.57
N LYS A 90 10.19 -2.88 13.32
CA LYS A 90 11.65 -2.88 13.44
C LYS A 90 12.32 -3.21 12.10
N ASP A 91 11.78 -4.14 11.34
CA ASP A 91 12.29 -4.53 10.02
C ASP A 91 12.06 -3.43 8.97
N PHE A 92 11.04 -2.58 9.18
CA PHE A 92 10.74 -1.43 8.34
C PHE A 92 11.26 -0.10 8.91
N ALA A 93 12.06 -0.13 9.97
CA ALA A 93 12.45 1.08 10.71
C ALA A 93 13.14 2.11 9.81
N SER A 94 14.03 1.70 8.92
CA SER A 94 14.72 2.61 7.99
C SER A 94 13.75 3.36 7.07
N LEU A 95 12.72 2.67 6.57
CA LEU A 95 11.65 3.31 5.78
C LEU A 95 10.81 4.20 6.69
N TYR A 96 10.30 3.67 7.79
CA TYR A 96 9.44 4.39 8.71
C TYR A 96 10.07 5.70 9.23
N TYR A 97 11.34 5.70 9.61
CA TYR A 97 12.03 6.91 10.09
C TYR A 97 12.33 7.90 8.96
N GLY A 98 12.68 7.42 7.75
CA GLY A 98 12.82 8.27 6.58
C GLY A 98 11.51 8.99 6.25
N PHE A 99 10.41 8.24 6.21
CA PHE A 99 9.07 8.76 5.97
C PHE A 99 8.59 9.68 7.11
N MET A 100 8.79 9.31 8.38
CA MET A 100 8.41 10.16 9.52
C MET A 100 9.12 11.51 9.51
N ASN A 101 10.38 11.56 9.06
CA ASN A 101 11.13 12.81 8.92
C ASN A 101 10.60 13.68 7.77
N GLU A 102 10.22 13.07 6.65
CA GLU A 102 9.67 13.77 5.48
C GLU A 102 8.24 14.28 5.70
N PHE A 103 7.40 13.50 6.40
CA PHE A 103 5.97 13.77 6.58
C PHE A 103 5.61 14.29 7.97
N HIS A 104 6.59 14.65 8.80
CA HIS A 104 6.37 15.17 10.16
C HIS A 104 5.32 16.30 10.19
N SER A 105 5.36 17.23 9.24
CA SER A 105 4.38 18.33 9.16
C SER A 105 2.95 17.86 8.81
N LEU A 106 2.79 16.77 8.08
CA LEU A 106 1.51 16.19 7.65
C LEU A 106 0.89 15.26 8.70
N LEU A 107 1.68 14.79 9.67
CA LEU A 107 1.24 13.90 10.75
C LEU A 107 0.64 14.65 11.95
N PHE A 108 0.91 15.95 12.08
CA PHE A 108 0.53 16.78 13.25
C PHE A 108 -0.30 18.03 12.90
N THR A 109 -0.84 18.12 11.67
CA THR A 109 -1.87 19.10 11.28
C THR A 109 -3.22 18.41 11.21
#